data_AF-A0A834IGI1-F1
#
_entry.id   AF-A0A834IGI1-F1
#
_cell.length_a   1.000
_cell.length_b   1.000
_cell.length_c   1.000
_cell.angle_alpha   90.00
_cell.angle_beta   90.00
_cell.angle_gamma   90.00
#
_symmetry.space_group_name_H-M   'P 1'
#
loop_
_entity.id
_entity.type
_entity.pdbx_description
1 polymer ?
#
loop_
_entity_poly.entity_id
_entity_poly.type
_entity_poly.pdbx_seq_one_letter_code
_entity_poly.pdbx_strand_id
1 'polypeptide(L)'
;MARTKQTARRSTGGKAPRKQAARKSAPAIGGSTELLIRKLPFQRLVPEIAQDFKTDLRFQNSAVMALQEASEAYLVSLFEGTN
;
A
#
# COMPACT_ATOMS: atom_id res chain seq x y z
N MET A 1 -34.66 5.95 62.19
CA MET A 1 -33.52 5.12 61.73
C MET A 1 -33.50 5.13 60.22
N ALA A 2 -32.49 5.77 59.62
CA ALA A 2 -32.38 6.01 58.17
C ALA A 2 -31.73 4.81 57.46
N ARG A 3 -32.26 4.41 56.30
CA ARG A 3 -31.64 3.39 55.42
C ARG A 3 -31.62 3.90 53.98
N THR A 4 -30.52 4.53 53.60
CA THR A 4 -30.22 4.95 52.23
C THR A 4 -29.87 3.71 51.39
N LYS A 5 -30.64 3.45 50.32
CA LYS A 5 -30.26 2.45 49.31
C LYS A 5 -29.43 3.12 48.23
N GLN A 6 -28.14 2.87 48.30
CA GLN A 6 -27.11 3.10 47.29
C GLN A 6 -27.54 2.52 45.93
N THR A 7 -27.63 3.36 44.89
CA THR A 7 -27.75 2.90 43.51
C THR A 7 -26.34 2.75 42.94
N ALA A 8 -26.02 1.56 42.43
CA ALA A 8 -24.73 1.28 41.82
C ALA A 8 -24.64 2.03 40.48
N ARG A 9 -23.81 3.07 40.45
CA ARG A 9 -23.36 3.75 39.24
C ARG A 9 -22.54 2.76 38.40
N ARG A 10 -23.10 2.27 37.28
CA ARG A 10 -22.34 1.54 36.26
C ARG A 10 -21.40 2.51 35.56
N SER A 11 -20.10 2.39 35.82
CA SER A 11 -19.04 2.94 34.96
C SER A 11 -18.14 1.81 34.52
N THR A 12 -18.50 1.15 33.43
CA THR A 12 -17.60 0.21 32.74
C THR A 12 -17.49 0.70 31.30
N GLY A 13 -16.35 1.33 31.02
CA GLY A 13 -16.04 1.95 29.75
C GLY A 13 -16.24 1.01 28.58
N GLY A 14 -16.83 1.56 27.51
CA GLY A 14 -16.90 0.89 26.22
C GLY A 14 -15.49 0.61 25.72
N LYS A 15 -15.09 -0.65 25.72
CA LYS A 15 -13.93 -1.11 24.97
C LYS A 15 -14.45 -1.69 23.65
N ALA A 16 -14.58 -0.83 22.65
CA ALA A 16 -14.87 -1.27 21.28
C ALA A 16 -13.79 -2.29 20.85
N PRO A 17 -14.16 -3.37 20.14
CA PRO A 17 -13.18 -4.31 19.64
C PRO A 17 -12.27 -3.56 18.66
N ARG A 18 -10.99 -3.45 19.03
CA ARG A 18 -9.96 -2.85 18.18
C ARG A 18 -9.86 -3.75 16.95
N LYS A 19 -10.46 -3.32 15.83
CA LYS A 19 -10.27 -3.97 14.53
C LYS A 19 -8.77 -3.95 14.26
N GLN A 20 -8.10 -5.08 14.48
CA GLN A 20 -6.75 -5.27 13.97
C GLN A 20 -6.91 -5.30 12.45
N ALA A 21 -6.45 -4.25 11.79
CA ALA A 21 -6.30 -4.24 10.35
C ALA A 21 -5.46 -5.46 9.99
N ALA A 22 -6.04 -6.40 9.26
CA ALA A 22 -5.33 -7.56 8.77
C ALA A 22 -4.17 -7.04 7.90
N ARG A 23 -2.94 -7.24 8.37
CA ARG A 23 -1.74 -7.04 7.57
C ARG A 23 -1.73 -8.14 6.53
N LYS A 24 -2.32 -7.87 5.37
CA LYS A 24 -2.14 -8.72 4.21
C LYS A 24 -0.67 -8.59 3.82
N SER A 25 0.12 -9.64 4.08
CA SER A 25 1.49 -9.72 3.61
C SER A 25 1.50 -9.59 2.09
N ALA A 26 2.46 -8.82 1.57
CA ALA A 26 2.77 -8.81 0.15
C ALA A 26 3.07 -10.27 -0.29
N PRO A 27 2.69 -10.65 -1.52
CA PRO A 27 3.00 -11.98 -2.03
C PRO A 27 4.50 -12.24 -1.91
N ALA A 28 4.86 -13.46 -1.52
CA ALA A 28 6.26 -13.89 -1.47
C ALA A 28 6.86 -13.73 -2.87
N ILE A 29 7.90 -12.92 -2.98
CA ILE A 29 8.67 -12.71 -4.21
C ILE A 29 9.52 -13.98 -4.39
N GLY A 30 8.92 -14.98 -5.02
CA GLY A 30 9.52 -16.29 -5.16
C GLY A 30 8.74 -17.13 -6.17
N GLY A 31 9.04 -16.93 -7.46
CA GLY A 31 8.72 -17.91 -8.51
C GLY A 31 7.81 -17.45 -9.64
N SER A 32 7.21 -16.26 -9.58
CA SER A 32 6.47 -15.67 -10.70
C SER A 32 6.92 -14.21 -10.86
N THR A 33 7.39 -13.83 -12.05
CA THR A 33 7.69 -12.44 -12.42
C THR A 33 6.39 -11.64 -12.60
N GLU A 34 5.53 -11.70 -11.60
CA GLU A 34 4.29 -10.96 -11.57
C GLU A 34 4.59 -9.55 -11.06
N LEU A 35 4.23 -8.57 -11.88
CA LEU A 35 4.36 -7.16 -11.53
C LEU A 35 3.44 -6.84 -10.36
N LEU A 36 4.03 -6.29 -9.30
CA LEU A 36 3.38 -5.92 -8.04
C LEU A 36 2.51 -4.67 -8.22
N ILE A 37 2.89 -3.78 -9.14
CA ILE A 37 2.15 -2.56 -9.45
C ILE A 37 1.20 -2.83 -10.63
N ARG A 38 -0.04 -2.32 -10.54
CA ARG A 38 -0.99 -2.44 -11.63
C ARG A 38 -0.47 -1.72 -12.87
N LYS A 39 -0.52 -2.39 -14.03
CA LYS A 39 0.00 -1.89 -15.31
C LYS A 39 -0.64 -0.56 -15.75
N LEU A 40 -1.96 -0.41 -15.67
CA LEU A 40 -2.65 0.78 -16.18
C LEU A 40 -2.30 2.08 -15.42
N PRO A 41 -2.28 2.11 -14.07
CA PRO A 41 -1.76 3.25 -13.33
C PRO A 41 -0.30 3.58 -13.65
N PHE A 42 0.58 2.58 -13.70
CA PHE A 42 2.00 2.79 -14.00
C PHE A 42 2.20 3.35 -15.43
N GLN A 43 1.47 2.81 -16.40
CA GLN A 43 1.48 3.28 -17.78
C GLN A 43 1.02 4.74 -17.91
N ARG A 44 0.13 5.24 -17.05
CA ARG A 44 -0.28 6.66 -17.03
C ARG A 44 0.77 7.55 -16.37
N LEU A 45 1.45 7.04 -15.35
CA LEU A 45 2.49 7.77 -14.62
C LEU A 45 3.72 8.07 -15.48
N VAL A 46 4.12 7.13 -16.35
CA VAL A 46 5.29 7.30 -17.23
C VAL A 46 5.21 8.56 -18.12
N PRO A 47 4.15 8.78 -18.92
CA PRO A 47 4.03 10.00 -19.72
C PRO A 47 3.73 11.24 -18.88
N GLU A 48 3.03 11.11 -17.73
CA GLU A 48 2.80 12.22 -16.80
C GLU A 48 4.13 12.84 -16.34
N ILE A 49 5.09 12.02 -15.90
CA ILE A 49 6.42 12.47 -15.51
C ILE A 49 7.25 12.94 -16.72
N ALA A 50 7.20 12.20 -17.82
CA ALA A 50 8.02 12.52 -18.99
C ALA A 50 7.66 13.86 -19.65
N GLN A 51 6.40 14.28 -19.53
CA GLN A 51 5.89 15.52 -20.09
C GLN A 51 6.59 16.76 -19.52
N ASP A 52 7.03 16.71 -18.25
CA ASP A 52 7.78 17.80 -17.61
C ASP A 52 9.17 18.02 -18.24
N PHE A 53 9.71 16.99 -18.92
CA PHE A 53 11.01 17.06 -19.58
C PHE A 53 10.88 17.35 -21.08
N LYS A 54 9.89 16.76 -21.75
CA LYS A 54 9.64 16.96 -23.17
C LYS A 54 8.19 16.65 -23.53
N THR A 55 7.53 17.60 -24.18
CA THR A 55 6.16 17.42 -24.67
C THR A 55 6.11 16.48 -25.88
N ASP A 56 4.95 15.87 -26.11
CA ASP A 56 4.63 15.05 -27.28
C ASP A 56 5.48 13.78 -27.47
N LEU A 57 6.01 13.23 -26.38
CA LEU A 57 6.68 11.93 -26.38
C LEU A 57 5.69 10.78 -26.57
N ARG A 58 6.07 9.79 -27.39
CA ARG A 58 5.34 8.54 -27.57
C ARG A 58 6.20 7.39 -27.03
N PHE A 59 5.59 6.57 -26.19
CA PHE A 59 6.26 5.42 -25.59
C PHE A 59 5.88 4.14 -26.32
N GLN A 60 6.87 3.30 -26.61
CA GLN A 60 6.61 1.90 -26.99
C GLN A 60 6.08 1.13 -25.78
N ASN A 61 5.19 0.16 -26.02
CA ASN A 61 4.66 -0.67 -24.93
C ASN A 61 5.78 -1.44 -24.20
N SER A 62 6.80 -1.92 -24.94
CA SER A 62 7.99 -2.56 -24.37
C SER A 62 8.80 -1.64 -23.46
N ALA A 63 8.92 -0.36 -23.81
CA ALA A 63 9.63 0.62 -22.99
C ALA A 63 8.93 0.85 -21.65
N VAL A 64 7.58 0.97 -21.66
CA VAL A 64 6.81 1.11 -20.42
C VAL A 64 6.94 -0.13 -19.53
N MET A 65 6.93 -1.33 -20.12
CA MET A 65 7.12 -2.58 -19.38
C MET A 65 8.52 -2.68 -18.76
N ALA A 66 9.57 -2.34 -19.51
CA ALA A 66 10.94 -2.31 -19.00
C ALA A 66 11.12 -1.30 -17.86
N LEU A 67 10.51 -0.12 -17.97
CA LEU A 67 10.50 0.87 -16.90
C LEU A 67 9.82 0.32 -15.64
N GLN A 68 8.74 -0.45 -15.80
CA GLN A 68 8.03 -1.04 -14.68
C GLN A 68 8.86 -2.13 -13.99
N GLU A 69 9.43 -3.04 -14.76
CA GLU A 69 10.30 -4.11 -14.23
C GLU A 69 11.50 -3.55 -13.47
N ALA A 70 12.18 -2.55 -14.05
CA ALA A 70 13.32 -1.90 -13.39
C ALA A 70 12.91 -1.17 -12.10
N SER A 71 11.77 -0.47 -12.12
CA SER A 71 11.29 0.26 -10.95
C SER A 71 10.90 -0.67 -9.81
N GLU A 72 10.20 -1.76 -10.11
CA GLU A 72 9.79 -2.73 -9.10
C GLU A 72 11.00 -3.50 -8.55
N ALA A 73 11.93 -3.92 -9.40
CA ALA A 73 13.18 -4.55 -8.96
C ALA A 73 13.99 -3.62 -8.02
N TYR A 74 14.06 -2.34 -8.36
CA TYR A 74 14.71 -1.34 -7.52
C TYR A 74 14.02 -1.20 -6.15
N LEU A 75 12.69 -1.07 -6.13
CA LEU A 75 11.93 -0.93 -4.88
C LEU A 75 12.04 -2.17 -3.99
N VAL A 76 12.02 -3.37 -4.58
CA VAL A 76 12.20 -4.62 -3.84
C VAL A 76 13.59 -4.67 -3.20
N SER A 77 14.64 -4.44 -3.99
CA SER A 77 16.02 -4.43 -3.48
C SER A 77 16.24 -3.36 -2.42
N LEU A 78 15.63 -2.17 -2.60
CA LEU A 78 15.68 -1.10 -1.62
C LEU A 78 15.04 -1.52 -0.29
N PHE A 79 13.87 -2.17 -0.34
CA PHE A 79 13.18 -2.59 0.89
C PHE A 79 13.86 -3.78 1.56
N GLU A 80 14.46 -4.70 0.81
CA GLU A 80 15.28 -5.80 1.35
C GLU A 80 16.46 -5.29 2.18
N GLY A 81 17.12 -4.20 1.75
CA GLY A 81 18.24 -3.60 2.48
C GLY A 81 17.85 -2.77 3.71
N THR A 82 16.56 -2.52 3.94
CA THR A 82 16.05 -1.71 5.06
C THR A 82 15.49 -2.52 6.23
N ASN A 83 15.45 -3.85 6.11
CA ASN A 83 14.89 -4.77 7.11
C ASN A 83 15.98 -5.56 7.84
#